data_AF-A0A6S7HT86-F1
#
_entry.id   AF-A0A6S7HT86-F1
#
_cell.length_a   1.000
_cell.length_b   1.000
_cell.length_c   1.000
_cell.angle_alpha   90.00
_cell.angle_beta   90.00
_cell.angle_gamma   90.00
#
_symmetry.space_group_name_H-M   'P 1'
#
loop_
_entity.id
_entity.type
_entity.pdbx_description
1 polymer ?
#
loop_
_entity_poly.entity_id
_entity_poly.type
_entity_poly.pdbx_seq_one_letter_code
_entity_poly.pdbx_strand_id
1 'polypeptide(L)'
;MAEKWRKFKEDMKKKRLSGKSQKGKDVSKREITVQMLSADVSGKAQKYSRIGPREFVQLYDDDDEDLDRFYTKEEMTIERVKDACLKHFEPKVGNNVVCDILAGEQGPSCASLKQIPNMNLIYVRFINKSSTADAPVFVDDTDPVHPQSTTVKRKGPNSVPSPKKAKISTPMPKSLSVTHMLKLGKLINKSTTTIHLYGFNLADMSWSSSPRAVEFSVSEDVLGEGAFRKAYKAESKDESFAGSWVVKEYNENALDVIAETNQTLETHTKKVVQMHSLAQNFASQLKTSVEQNGMQESFGDCFHYGSVYLGKKGDEFVTVEEFVDGEFSKYINNDGTLCKNVNEVILQKAECLSHFSFEKSNNQVMVLDIQGCGYSLVDPEVASSSLFDENKELLFTTGNLSFEAIAKFKLIHRCNEYCELLKLKVLV
;
A
#
# COMPACT_ATOMS: atom_id res chain seq x y z
N MET A 1 -9.98 8.67 37.28
CA MET A 1 -9.76 7.82 36.09
C MET A 1 -10.90 7.94 35.07
N ALA A 2 -12.15 7.72 35.45
CA ALA A 2 -13.31 7.79 34.55
C ALA A 2 -13.52 9.18 33.90
N GLU A 3 -13.33 10.26 34.64
CA GLU A 3 -13.54 11.63 34.14
C GLU A 3 -12.50 12.07 33.11
N LYS A 4 -11.24 11.66 33.29
CA LYS A 4 -10.17 11.88 32.29
C LYS A 4 -10.42 11.10 31.00
N TRP A 5 -10.98 9.88 31.11
CA TRP A 5 -11.37 9.07 29.95
C TRP A 5 -12.56 9.68 29.19
N ARG A 6 -13.52 10.27 29.91
CA ARG A 6 -14.64 11.00 29.33
C ARG A 6 -14.16 12.25 28.58
N LYS A 7 -13.25 13.03 29.17
CA LYS A 7 -12.66 14.22 28.52
C LYS A 7 -11.94 13.85 27.21
N PHE A 8 -11.12 12.80 27.21
CA PHE A 8 -10.47 12.30 25.98
C PHE A 8 -11.47 11.90 24.90
N LYS A 9 -12.57 11.21 25.27
CA LYS A 9 -13.64 10.85 24.32
C LYS A 9 -14.36 12.08 23.76
N GLU A 10 -14.57 13.11 24.58
CA GLU A 10 -15.18 14.38 24.15
C GLU A 10 -14.25 15.18 23.23
N ASP A 11 -12.94 15.21 23.49
CA ASP A 11 -11.95 15.86 22.64
C ASP A 11 -11.83 15.16 21.27
N MET A 12 -11.85 13.82 21.26
CA MET A 12 -11.98 13.00 20.03
C MET A 12 -13.26 13.31 19.25
N LYS A 13 -14.38 13.54 19.94
CA LYS A 13 -15.66 13.91 19.31
C LYS A 13 -15.63 15.33 18.76
N LYS A 14 -15.02 16.29 19.46
CA LYS A 14 -14.83 17.67 18.99
C LYS A 14 -13.92 17.73 17.76
N LYS A 15 -12.84 16.94 17.70
CA LYS A 15 -11.94 16.87 16.54
C LYS A 15 -12.61 16.28 15.29
N ARG A 16 -13.52 15.32 15.47
CA ARG A 16 -14.38 14.80 14.39
C ARG A 16 -15.36 15.86 13.85
N LEU A 17 -15.76 16.82 14.67
CA LEU A 17 -16.71 17.88 14.30
C LEU A 17 -16.00 19.12 13.71
N SER A 18 -14.78 19.44 14.16
CA SER A 18 -14.00 20.58 13.65
C SER A 18 -13.27 20.31 12.32
N GLY A 19 -13.10 19.04 11.93
CA GLY A 19 -12.45 18.65 10.67
C GLY A 19 -13.24 18.95 9.37
N LYS A 20 -14.35 19.70 9.43
CA LYS A 20 -15.16 20.11 8.27
C LYS A 20 -14.77 21.45 7.65
N SER A 21 -13.75 22.14 8.14
CA SER A 21 -13.18 23.31 7.47
C SER A 21 -11.66 23.31 7.66
N GLN A 22 -10.91 23.35 6.56
CA GLN A 22 -9.45 23.15 6.40
C GLN A 22 -9.00 21.71 6.11
N LYS A 23 -9.05 21.33 4.82
CA LYS A 23 -8.20 20.28 4.25
C LYS A 23 -7.44 20.88 3.07
N GLY A 24 -6.24 21.38 3.37
CA GLY A 24 -5.23 21.78 2.41
C GLY A 24 -3.88 21.79 3.12
N LYS A 25 -2.89 21.17 2.45
CA LYS A 25 -1.46 21.02 2.80
C LYS A 25 -1.10 19.86 3.73
N ASP A 26 -0.25 18.97 3.19
CA ASP A 26 0.78 18.27 3.95
C ASP A 26 1.61 19.33 4.69
N VAL A 27 1.35 19.46 5.99
CA VAL A 27 2.20 20.22 6.92
C VAL A 27 2.49 19.23 8.03
N SER A 28 3.78 18.96 8.24
CA SER A 28 4.37 18.25 9.37
C SER A 28 3.36 17.98 10.49
N LYS A 29 3.06 16.71 10.81
CA LYS A 29 2.17 16.34 11.94
C LYS A 29 2.44 17.29 13.11
N ARG A 30 1.55 18.26 13.33
CA ARG A 30 1.74 19.25 14.40
C ARG A 30 1.46 18.65 15.77
N GLU A 31 0.87 17.46 15.81
CA GLU A 31 0.43 16.77 17.01
C GLU A 31 0.58 15.25 16.86
N ILE A 32 1.00 14.57 17.92
CA ILE A 32 1.14 13.11 18.02
C ILE A 32 0.30 12.56 19.18
N THR A 33 -0.12 11.30 19.09
CA THR A 33 -0.75 10.61 20.24
C THR A 33 0.30 9.85 21.02
N VAL A 34 0.33 10.07 22.33
CA VAL A 34 1.33 9.49 23.23
C VAL A 34 0.64 8.64 24.30
N GLN A 35 1.15 7.43 24.52
CA GLN A 35 0.81 6.59 25.67
C GLN A 35 1.99 6.56 26.65
N MET A 36 1.78 7.09 27.85
CA MET A 36 2.78 7.02 28.91
C MET A 36 2.79 5.63 29.57
N LEU A 37 3.99 5.12 29.82
CA LEU A 37 4.28 3.80 30.40
C LEU A 37 5.13 3.96 31.69
N SER A 38 5.14 2.91 32.52
CA SER A 38 5.98 2.84 33.73
C SER A 38 7.47 2.86 33.40
N ALA A 39 8.28 3.41 34.31
CA ALA A 39 9.74 3.43 34.17
C ALA A 39 10.32 2.01 34.15
N ASP A 40 9.82 1.16 35.06
CA ASP A 40 10.24 -0.22 35.22
C ASP A 40 9.23 -1.20 34.62
N VAL A 41 9.75 -2.34 34.15
CA VAL A 41 8.92 -3.50 33.78
C VAL A 41 8.41 -4.20 35.04
N SER A 42 7.19 -4.72 34.96
CA SER A 42 6.56 -5.40 36.10
C SER A 42 5.86 -6.69 35.67
N GLY A 43 5.67 -7.60 36.63
CA GLY A 43 4.96 -8.86 36.43
C GLY A 43 5.76 -9.94 35.71
N LYS A 44 5.18 -11.16 35.65
CA LYS A 44 5.83 -12.36 35.08
C LYS A 44 6.17 -12.24 33.58
N ALA A 45 5.48 -11.35 32.87
CA ALA A 45 5.65 -11.13 31.44
C ALA A 45 6.63 -9.99 31.09
N GLN A 46 7.32 -9.41 32.10
CA GLN A 46 8.27 -8.30 31.96
C GLN A 46 7.78 -7.20 31.00
N LYS A 47 6.64 -6.59 31.34
CA LYS A 47 5.96 -5.59 30.52
C LYS A 47 5.88 -4.25 31.24
N TYR A 48 5.98 -3.15 30.48
CA TYR A 48 5.70 -1.82 31.00
C TYR A 48 4.18 -1.60 31.17
N SER A 49 3.79 -1.06 32.31
CA SER A 49 2.38 -0.80 32.63
C SER A 49 1.95 0.58 32.11
N ARG A 50 0.74 0.70 31.57
CA ARG A 50 0.21 2.00 31.11
C ARG A 50 -0.05 2.93 32.29
N ILE A 51 0.43 4.16 32.19
CA ILE A 51 0.12 5.23 33.15
C ILE A 51 -0.83 6.23 32.49
N GLY A 52 -2.09 6.20 32.91
CA GLY A 52 -3.10 7.15 32.43
C GLY A 52 -3.57 6.92 30.99
N PRO A 53 -4.48 7.79 30.51
CA PRO A 53 -4.99 7.75 29.14
C PRO A 53 -3.93 8.17 28.12
N ARG A 54 -4.24 7.97 26.84
CA ARG A 54 -3.47 8.57 25.75
C ARG A 54 -3.69 10.07 25.73
N GLU A 55 -2.65 10.82 25.40
CA GLU A 55 -2.70 12.28 25.33
C GLU A 55 -2.15 12.76 23.99
N PHE A 56 -2.64 13.90 23.54
CA PHE A 56 -2.14 14.58 22.36
C PHE A 56 -1.00 15.51 22.76
N VAL A 57 0.13 15.40 22.08
CA VAL A 57 1.33 16.22 22.32
C VAL A 57 1.61 17.02 21.07
N GLN A 58 1.68 18.35 21.21
CA GLN A 58 2.05 19.26 20.13
C GLN A 58 3.56 19.22 19.87
N LEU A 59 3.95 19.19 18.59
CA LEU A 59 5.35 19.14 18.14
C LEU A 59 5.91 20.52 17.74
N TYR A 60 5.04 21.51 17.57
CA TYR A 60 5.37 22.89 17.19
C TYR A 60 4.52 23.85 18.02
N ASP A 61 5.10 24.96 18.44
CA ASP A 61 4.37 26.03 19.12
C ASP A 61 3.61 26.86 18.06
N ASP A 62 2.37 27.25 18.35
CA ASP A 62 1.44 27.87 17.38
C ASP A 62 1.74 29.36 17.09
N ASP A 63 2.75 29.97 17.75
CA ASP A 63 3.03 31.42 17.70
C ASP A 63 3.94 31.87 16.53
N ASP A 64 4.33 30.98 15.61
CA ASP A 64 5.10 31.32 14.40
C ASP A 64 4.15 31.53 13.19
N GLU A 65 3.37 32.61 13.22
CA GLU A 65 2.47 33.01 12.10
C GLU A 65 3.20 33.62 10.88
N ASP A 66 4.54 33.68 10.89
CA ASP A 66 5.33 34.41 9.88
C ASP A 66 6.43 33.57 9.17
N LEU A 67 6.19 32.26 8.95
CA LEU A 67 7.13 31.39 8.22
C LEU A 67 6.61 30.87 6.86
N ASP A 68 6.11 31.78 6.00
CA ASP A 68 5.94 31.56 4.55
C ASP A 68 7.15 32.04 3.72
N ARG A 69 8.33 32.18 4.34
CA ARG A 69 9.53 32.62 3.63
C ARG A 69 10.78 31.98 4.21
N PHE A 70 11.40 31.10 3.41
CA PHE A 70 12.82 30.75 3.51
C PHE A 70 13.27 30.17 4.87
N TYR A 71 13.42 28.84 4.93
CA TYR A 71 14.24 28.01 5.84
C TYR A 71 13.50 26.82 6.46
N THR A 72 13.97 25.66 6.00
CA THR A 72 14.13 24.36 6.68
C THR A 72 12.90 23.64 7.20
N LYS A 73 12.38 22.79 6.30
CA LYS A 73 12.27 21.34 6.49
C LYS A 73 13.34 20.78 7.45
N GLU A 74 13.24 21.06 8.74
CA GLU A 74 13.86 20.19 9.74
C GLU A 74 13.05 18.90 9.70
N GLU A 75 13.69 17.84 9.21
CA GLU A 75 13.11 16.51 9.25
C GLU A 75 12.72 16.20 10.71
N MET A 76 11.53 15.63 10.90
CA MET A 76 11.10 15.16 12.22
C MET A 76 12.20 14.25 12.79
N THR A 77 12.73 14.57 13.96
CA THR A 77 13.74 13.76 14.67
C THR A 77 13.17 13.14 15.94
N ILE A 78 13.86 12.12 16.46
CA ILE A 78 13.44 11.46 17.70
C ILE A 78 13.67 12.37 18.92
N GLU A 79 14.69 13.23 18.86
CA GLU A 79 14.99 14.25 19.88
C GLU A 79 13.84 15.25 19.99
N ARG A 80 13.30 15.72 18.87
CA ARG A 80 12.16 16.65 18.87
C ARG A 80 10.91 16.05 19.52
N VAL A 81 10.66 14.76 19.29
CA VAL A 81 9.56 14.04 19.96
C VAL A 81 9.81 13.93 21.47
N LYS A 82 11.06 13.66 21.88
CA LYS A 82 11.43 13.60 23.31
C LYS A 82 11.22 14.94 24.00
N ASP A 83 11.66 16.03 23.39
CA ASP A 83 11.53 17.39 23.95
C ASP A 83 10.07 17.82 24.06
N ALA A 84 9.27 17.57 23.03
CA ALA A 84 7.84 17.83 23.06
C ALA A 84 7.12 17.05 24.17
N CYS A 85 7.48 15.77 24.36
CA CYS A 85 6.94 14.95 25.45
C CYS A 85 7.40 15.45 26.83
N LEU A 86 8.66 15.85 26.98
CA LEU A 86 9.14 16.43 28.25
C LEU A 86 8.36 17.69 28.61
N LYS A 87 8.21 18.63 27.66
CA LYS A 87 7.44 19.87 27.85
C LYS A 87 5.98 19.59 28.22
N HIS A 88 5.33 18.67 27.50
CA HIS A 88 3.91 18.35 27.73
C HIS A 88 3.65 17.67 29.08
N PHE A 89 4.54 16.76 29.49
CA PHE A 89 4.35 15.96 30.70
C PHE A 89 5.06 16.54 31.94
N GLU A 90 5.86 17.60 31.82
CA GLU A 90 6.59 18.27 32.91
C GLU A 90 5.73 18.43 34.19
N PRO A 91 4.47 18.91 34.15
CA PRO A 91 3.66 19.07 35.36
C PRO A 91 3.33 17.77 36.10
N LYS A 92 3.50 16.61 35.45
CA LYS A 92 3.18 15.27 35.98
C LYS A 92 4.42 14.48 36.39
N VAL A 93 5.55 14.68 35.71
CA VAL A 93 6.76 13.86 35.89
C VAL A 93 7.92 14.65 36.50
N GLY A 94 7.80 15.98 36.58
CA GLY A 94 8.85 16.87 37.09
C GLY A 94 10.03 17.04 36.12
N ASN A 95 11.05 17.77 36.56
CA ASN A 95 12.08 18.33 35.66
C ASN A 95 13.36 17.46 35.64
N ASN A 96 13.46 16.46 36.51
CA ASN A 96 14.66 15.64 36.68
C ASN A 96 14.55 14.25 36.02
N VAL A 97 13.86 14.19 34.88
CA VAL A 97 13.64 12.95 34.13
C VAL A 97 14.18 13.07 32.70
N VAL A 98 14.45 11.93 32.08
CA VAL A 98 14.68 11.79 30.64
C VAL A 98 13.49 11.08 30.01
N CYS A 99 13.12 11.52 28.80
CA CYS A 99 12.09 10.85 28.00
C CYS A 99 12.74 9.75 27.16
N ASP A 100 12.31 8.52 27.41
CA ASP A 100 12.70 7.34 26.63
C ASP A 100 11.50 6.84 25.82
N ILE A 101 11.72 6.64 24.52
CA ILE A 101 10.69 6.21 23.57
C ILE A 101 10.83 4.71 23.36
N LEU A 102 9.73 3.96 23.42
CA LEU A 102 9.73 2.51 23.35
C LEU A 102 9.06 2.01 22.06
N ALA A 103 9.56 0.92 21.50
CA ALA A 103 8.95 0.27 20.33
C ALA A 103 7.59 -0.40 20.65
N GLY A 104 7.19 -0.43 21.92
CA GLY A 104 5.92 -0.97 22.37
C GLY A 104 5.95 -1.26 23.88
N GLU A 105 4.89 -1.87 24.40
CA GLU A 105 4.77 -2.16 25.83
C GLU A 105 5.72 -3.26 26.33
N GLN A 106 6.31 -4.02 25.40
CA GLN A 106 7.39 -4.99 25.63
C GLN A 106 8.63 -4.69 24.75
N GLY A 107 8.63 -3.53 24.08
CA GLY A 107 9.66 -3.18 23.11
C GLY A 107 10.90 -2.56 23.76
N PRO A 108 12.07 -2.62 23.10
CA PRO A 108 13.25 -1.89 23.53
C PRO A 108 13.10 -0.37 23.34
N SER A 109 14.05 0.38 23.91
CA SER A 109 14.22 1.81 23.65
C SER A 109 14.57 2.09 22.19
N CYS A 110 13.92 3.10 21.62
CA CYS A 110 14.15 3.61 20.29
C CYS A 110 15.21 4.72 20.34
N ALA A 111 16.29 4.55 19.59
CA ALA A 111 17.33 5.55 19.35
C ALA A 111 17.10 6.36 18.05
N SER A 112 16.18 5.94 17.18
CA SER A 112 15.78 6.68 15.98
C SER A 112 14.31 6.46 15.64
N LEU A 113 13.72 7.35 14.85
CA LEU A 113 12.32 7.24 14.43
C LEU A 113 12.00 5.96 13.65
N LYS A 114 12.99 5.39 12.94
CA LYS A 114 12.83 4.13 12.19
C LYS A 114 12.52 2.94 13.08
N GLN A 115 12.85 3.02 14.37
CA GLN A 115 12.61 1.96 15.34
C GLN A 115 11.22 2.05 16.00
N ILE A 116 10.45 3.11 15.70
CA ILE A 116 9.10 3.30 16.24
C ILE A 116 8.12 2.60 15.29
N PRO A 117 7.46 1.50 15.69
CA PRO A 117 6.60 0.73 14.79
C PRO A 117 5.35 1.47 14.33
N ASN A 118 4.92 2.50 15.08
CA ASN A 118 3.73 3.27 14.79
C ASN A 118 3.86 4.74 15.20
N MET A 119 4.04 5.63 14.22
CA MET A 119 4.12 7.08 14.43
C MET A 119 2.77 7.76 14.74
N ASN A 120 1.66 7.01 14.76
CA ASN A 120 0.36 7.51 15.23
C ASN A 120 0.15 7.27 16.74
N LEU A 121 0.93 6.36 17.35
CA LEU A 121 0.89 6.11 18.79
C LEU A 121 2.30 5.84 19.30
N ILE A 122 2.86 6.83 20.00
CA ILE A 122 4.20 6.74 20.55
C ILE A 122 4.12 6.32 22.02
N TYR A 123 4.87 5.28 22.38
CA TYR A 123 5.00 4.84 23.77
C TYR A 123 6.20 5.54 24.41
N VAL A 124 5.99 6.20 25.55
CA VAL A 124 7.06 6.91 26.27
C VAL A 124 7.11 6.47 27.73
N ARG A 125 8.31 6.44 28.30
CA ARG A 125 8.52 6.36 29.75
C ARG A 125 9.47 7.47 30.19
N PHE A 126 9.34 7.88 31.44
CA PHE A 126 10.19 8.90 32.05
C PHE A 126 11.08 8.25 33.12
N ILE A 127 12.40 8.37 32.95
CA ILE A 127 13.39 7.76 33.84
C ILE A 127 14.12 8.87 34.61
N ASN A 128 14.31 8.71 35.91
CA ASN A 128 15.05 9.69 36.71
C ASN A 128 16.52 9.77 36.27
N LYS A 129 17.07 10.99 36.16
CA LYS A 129 18.47 11.20 35.77
C LYS A 129 19.50 10.62 36.76
N SER A 130 19.08 10.25 37.97
CA SER A 130 19.96 9.68 39.01
C SER A 130 20.30 8.19 38.84
N SER A 131 19.75 7.51 37.83
CA SER A 131 19.96 6.07 37.61
C SER A 131 20.78 5.71 36.36
N THR A 132 21.47 6.67 35.72
CA THR A 132 22.47 6.36 34.68
C THR A 132 23.85 6.17 35.30
N ALA A 133 24.01 5.06 36.01
CA ALA A 133 25.29 4.37 36.18
C ALA A 133 24.98 2.88 36.05
N ASP A 134 25.81 2.18 35.28
CA ASP A 134 25.81 0.74 35.04
C ASP A 134 24.88 0.20 33.93
N ALA A 135 25.38 0.27 32.70
CA ALA A 135 25.30 -0.87 31.80
C ALA A 135 26.67 -1.03 31.09
N PRO A 136 27.34 -2.18 31.21
CA PRO A 136 28.68 -2.37 30.66
C PRO A 136 28.64 -2.50 29.14
N VAL A 137 29.55 -1.77 28.50
CA VAL A 137 29.98 -1.97 27.11
C VAL A 137 30.76 -3.29 27.06
N PHE A 138 30.31 -4.28 26.30
CA PHE A 138 31.16 -5.40 25.91
C PHE A 138 31.70 -5.14 24.51
N VAL A 139 33.02 -4.99 24.46
CA VAL A 139 33.88 -4.92 23.28
C VAL A 139 34.34 -6.34 22.96
N ASP A 140 34.57 -6.56 21.66
CA ASP A 140 35.25 -7.63 20.94
C ASP A 140 36.29 -8.48 21.73
N ASP A 141 36.40 -9.78 21.41
CA ASP A 141 37.55 -10.38 20.69
C ASP A 141 37.62 -11.93 20.85
N THR A 142 38.24 -12.58 19.86
CA THR A 142 38.86 -13.93 19.81
C THR A 142 38.05 -15.21 19.48
N ASP A 143 38.20 -15.65 18.23
CA ASP A 143 38.48 -17.05 17.82
C ASP A 143 39.84 -17.54 18.41
N PRO A 144 40.23 -18.85 18.46
CA PRO A 144 39.93 -19.92 17.48
C PRO A 144 39.77 -21.36 18.04
N VAL A 145 39.46 -22.32 17.15
CA VAL A 145 40.24 -23.58 16.88
C VAL A 145 39.34 -24.73 16.36
N HIS A 146 39.72 -25.22 15.18
CA HIS A 146 39.26 -26.45 14.50
C HIS A 146 39.74 -27.74 15.21
N PRO A 147 39.12 -28.89 14.89
CA PRO A 147 39.95 -29.95 14.30
C PRO A 147 39.36 -30.59 13.04
N GLN A 148 40.30 -30.90 12.15
CA GLN A 148 40.16 -31.66 10.91
C GLN A 148 39.76 -33.13 11.17
N SER A 149 39.06 -33.74 10.20
CA SER A 149 39.27 -35.16 9.89
C SER A 149 38.98 -35.44 8.41
N THR A 150 40.04 -35.87 7.73
CA THR A 150 40.13 -36.43 6.38
C THR A 150 39.43 -37.79 6.22
N THR A 151 38.92 -38.12 5.03
CA THR A 151 39.21 -39.39 4.29
C THR A 151 38.42 -39.47 2.97
N VAL A 152 39.11 -39.41 1.82
CA VAL A 152 39.49 -40.49 0.86
C VAL A 152 38.45 -40.80 -0.23
N LYS A 153 38.86 -40.49 -1.48
CA LYS A 153 38.24 -40.90 -2.75
C LYS A 153 38.57 -42.36 -3.07
N ARG A 154 37.62 -43.12 -3.65
CA ARG A 154 37.87 -44.32 -4.46
C ARG A 154 37.09 -44.27 -5.77
N LYS A 155 37.74 -44.69 -6.87
CA LYS A 155 37.23 -44.78 -8.24
C LYS A 155 36.82 -46.22 -8.59
N GLY A 156 35.73 -46.34 -9.38
CA GLY A 156 35.47 -47.36 -10.42
C GLY A 156 34.90 -48.72 -9.97
N PRO A 157 34.22 -49.51 -10.84
CA PRO A 157 34.27 -49.46 -12.31
C PRO A 157 32.91 -49.51 -13.06
N ASN A 158 33.02 -49.42 -14.40
CA ASN A 158 32.00 -49.43 -15.45
C ASN A 158 31.11 -50.70 -15.52
N SER A 159 29.85 -50.52 -15.95
CA SER A 159 29.07 -51.59 -16.61
C SER A 159 28.09 -51.03 -17.67
N VAL A 160 28.08 -51.70 -18.83
CA VAL A 160 27.40 -51.42 -20.12
C VAL A 160 25.88 -51.77 -20.05
N PRO A 161 25.00 -51.20 -20.91
CA PRO A 161 23.55 -51.20 -20.67
C PRO A 161 22.75 -52.27 -21.45
N SER A 162 21.57 -52.66 -20.95
CA SER A 162 20.47 -53.33 -21.68
C SER A 162 19.18 -53.39 -20.81
N PRO A 163 17.98 -53.62 -21.37
CA PRO A 163 17.33 -53.00 -22.52
C PRO A 163 16.04 -52.24 -22.11
N LYS A 164 15.57 -51.33 -22.98
CA LYS A 164 14.38 -50.50 -22.78
C LYS A 164 13.11 -51.35 -22.62
N LYS A 165 12.46 -51.28 -21.46
CA LYS A 165 11.04 -51.64 -21.29
C LYS A 165 10.21 -50.36 -21.17
N ALA A 166 9.18 -50.26 -22.01
CA ALA A 166 8.23 -49.17 -22.05
C ALA A 166 7.63 -48.92 -20.66
N LYS A 167 7.79 -47.69 -20.14
CA LYS A 167 7.14 -47.26 -18.90
C LYS A 167 5.90 -46.46 -19.25
N ILE A 168 4.75 -47.05 -18.92
CA ILE A 168 3.53 -46.32 -18.64
C ILE A 168 3.86 -45.36 -17.49
N SER A 169 3.87 -44.05 -17.76
CA SER A 169 4.16 -43.04 -16.76
C SER A 169 2.94 -42.81 -15.88
N THR A 170 2.79 -43.61 -14.83
CA THR A 170 2.04 -43.14 -13.68
C THR A 170 2.85 -42.02 -13.01
N PRO A 171 2.28 -40.84 -12.69
CA PRO A 171 3.00 -39.82 -11.95
C PRO A 171 3.23 -40.36 -10.53
N MET A 172 4.40 -40.95 -10.29
CA MET A 172 4.82 -41.26 -8.93
C MET A 172 5.11 -39.93 -8.21
N PRO A 173 4.55 -39.69 -7.02
CA PRO A 173 4.92 -38.53 -6.23
C PRO A 173 6.42 -38.53 -5.97
N LYS A 174 7.07 -37.36 -6.10
CA LYS A 174 8.48 -37.21 -5.72
C LYS A 174 8.66 -37.69 -4.28
N SER A 175 9.72 -38.45 -4.01
CA SER A 175 10.03 -38.92 -2.65
C SER A 175 10.11 -37.74 -1.70
N LEU A 176 9.24 -37.71 -0.69
CA LEU A 176 9.25 -36.65 0.33
C LEU A 176 10.50 -36.78 1.21
N SER A 177 11.04 -35.66 1.69
CA SER A 177 12.06 -35.69 2.73
C SER A 177 11.43 -36.09 4.07
N VAL A 178 12.22 -36.65 4.99
CA VAL A 178 11.77 -36.97 6.36
C VAL A 178 11.13 -35.75 7.03
N THR A 179 11.68 -34.55 6.81
CA THR A 179 11.10 -33.28 7.29
C THR A 179 9.69 -33.01 6.73
N HIS A 180 9.47 -33.26 5.43
CA HIS A 180 8.13 -33.13 4.84
C HIS A 180 7.18 -34.20 5.35
N MET A 181 7.64 -35.45 5.53
CA MET A 181 6.82 -36.52 6.12
C MET A 181 6.39 -36.19 7.55
N LEU A 182 7.30 -35.67 8.39
CA LEU A 182 6.98 -35.23 9.75
C LEU A 182 6.02 -34.03 9.77
N LYS A 183 6.09 -33.14 8.78
CA LYS A 183 5.11 -32.06 8.61
C LYS A 183 3.71 -32.57 8.31
N LEU A 184 3.56 -33.70 7.58
CA LEU A 184 2.25 -34.33 7.34
C LEU A 184 1.59 -34.84 8.64
N GLY A 185 2.38 -35.12 9.69
CA GLY A 185 1.87 -35.50 11.01
C GLY A 185 1.28 -34.34 11.82
N LYS A 186 1.33 -33.10 11.31
CA LYS A 186 0.67 -31.92 11.86
C LYS A 186 -0.51 -31.52 10.97
N LEU A 187 -1.56 -30.95 11.55
CA LEU A 187 -2.67 -30.40 10.76
C LEU A 187 -2.11 -29.33 9.79
N ILE A 188 -2.35 -29.51 8.50
CA ILE A 188 -1.96 -28.54 7.48
C ILE A 188 -3.07 -27.50 7.39
N ASN A 189 -2.87 -26.35 8.04
CA ASN A 189 -3.85 -25.26 8.09
C ASN A 189 -3.89 -24.40 6.82
N LYS A 190 -3.38 -24.87 5.67
CA LYS A 190 -3.47 -24.11 4.42
C LYS A 190 -4.89 -24.24 3.87
N SER A 191 -5.78 -23.33 4.27
CA SER A 191 -7.10 -23.20 3.68
C SER A 191 -7.02 -22.39 2.38
N THR A 192 -7.68 -22.88 1.34
CA THR A 192 -8.02 -22.05 0.17
C THR A 192 -9.33 -21.33 0.43
N THR A 193 -9.48 -20.15 -0.18
CA THR A 193 -10.71 -19.38 -0.22
C THR A 193 -11.26 -19.48 -1.64
N THR A 194 -12.51 -19.94 -1.80
CA THR A 194 -13.20 -19.90 -3.08
C THR A 194 -13.78 -18.50 -3.31
N ILE A 195 -13.41 -17.87 -4.41
CA ILE A 195 -13.95 -16.57 -4.84
C ILE A 195 -14.68 -16.78 -6.17
N HIS A 196 -15.92 -16.29 -6.26
CA HIS A 196 -16.72 -16.33 -7.48
C HIS A 196 -16.41 -15.09 -8.32
N LEU A 197 -15.73 -15.29 -9.45
CA LEU A 197 -15.24 -14.22 -10.32
C LEU A 197 -16.22 -13.94 -11.46
N TYR A 198 -16.52 -12.66 -11.66
CA TYR A 198 -17.26 -12.13 -12.80
C TYR A 198 -16.33 -11.26 -13.64
N GLY A 199 -16.31 -11.52 -14.95
CA GLY A 199 -15.56 -10.72 -15.92
C GLY A 199 -16.45 -9.66 -16.57
N PHE A 200 -15.86 -8.53 -16.94
CA PHE A 200 -16.49 -7.51 -17.77
C PHE A 200 -15.89 -7.52 -19.18
N ASN A 201 -16.75 -7.55 -20.19
CA ASN A 201 -16.36 -7.46 -21.59
C ASN A 201 -16.67 -6.04 -22.09
N LEU A 202 -15.62 -5.29 -22.41
CA LEU A 202 -15.73 -3.90 -22.87
C LEU A 202 -16.35 -3.79 -24.27
N ALA A 203 -16.08 -4.74 -25.18
CA ALA A 203 -16.62 -4.70 -26.54
C ALA A 203 -18.13 -4.91 -26.56
N ASP A 204 -18.61 -5.84 -25.73
CA ASP A 204 -20.03 -6.16 -25.61
C ASP A 204 -20.75 -5.32 -24.53
N MET A 205 -20.01 -4.47 -23.80
CA MET A 205 -20.50 -3.69 -22.66
C MET A 205 -21.30 -4.54 -21.65
N SER A 206 -20.84 -5.77 -21.40
CA SER A 206 -21.59 -6.77 -20.65
C SER A 206 -20.76 -7.51 -19.60
N TRP A 207 -21.44 -7.96 -18.55
CA TRP A 207 -20.86 -8.81 -17.52
C TRP A 207 -21.08 -10.28 -17.85
N SER A 208 -20.15 -11.14 -17.45
CA SER A 208 -20.31 -12.60 -17.55
C SER A 208 -21.60 -13.04 -16.86
N SER A 209 -22.41 -13.84 -17.57
CA SER A 209 -23.71 -14.31 -17.09
C SER A 209 -23.63 -15.25 -15.88
N SER A 210 -22.56 -16.04 -15.79
CA SER A 210 -22.27 -16.91 -14.66
C SER A 210 -20.87 -16.64 -14.10
N PRO A 211 -20.69 -16.65 -12.76
CA PRO A 211 -19.37 -16.53 -12.18
C PRO A 211 -18.56 -17.81 -12.34
N ARG A 212 -17.24 -17.67 -12.37
CA ARG A 212 -16.31 -18.78 -12.21
C ARG A 212 -15.86 -18.89 -10.76
N ALA A 213 -16.11 -20.03 -10.13
CA ALA A 213 -15.56 -20.32 -8.81
C ALA A 213 -14.07 -20.66 -8.94
N VAL A 214 -13.19 -19.91 -8.28
CA VAL A 214 -11.74 -20.12 -8.30
C VAL A 214 -11.22 -20.20 -6.88
N GLU A 215 -10.36 -21.18 -6.61
CA GLU A 215 -9.71 -21.33 -5.30
C GLU A 215 -8.41 -20.55 -5.23
N PHE A 216 -8.31 -19.67 -4.24
CA PHE A 216 -7.12 -18.87 -3.95
C PHE A 216 -6.55 -19.22 -2.58
N SER A 217 -5.23 -19.38 -2.50
CA SER A 217 -4.49 -19.29 -1.24
C SER A 217 -4.18 -17.81 -0.97
N VAL A 218 -5.05 -17.13 -0.23
CA VAL A 218 -4.90 -15.70 0.10
C VAL A 218 -4.00 -15.55 1.33
N SER A 219 -3.02 -14.66 1.25
CA SER A 219 -2.12 -14.31 2.35
C SER A 219 -2.87 -13.57 3.46
N GLU A 220 -2.51 -13.86 4.71
CA GLU A 220 -2.98 -13.07 5.87
C GLU A 220 -2.25 -11.70 5.95
N ASP A 221 -1.01 -11.64 5.46
CA ASP A 221 -0.24 -10.41 5.42
C ASP A 221 -0.79 -9.44 4.36
N VAL A 222 -1.00 -8.19 4.77
CA VAL A 222 -1.39 -7.09 3.89
C VAL A 222 -0.21 -6.76 2.98
N LEU A 223 -0.42 -6.88 1.66
CA LEU A 223 0.54 -6.50 0.64
C LEU A 223 0.66 -4.97 0.51
N GLY A 224 -0.47 -4.27 0.66
CA GLY A 224 -0.53 -2.81 0.63
C GLY A 224 -1.91 -2.31 1.07
N GLU A 225 -2.00 -1.07 1.52
CA GLU A 225 -3.24 -0.45 1.95
C GLU A 225 -3.35 0.96 1.37
N GLY A 226 -4.42 1.20 0.63
CA GLY A 226 -4.80 2.52 0.15
C GLY A 226 -5.89 3.16 1.01
N ALA A 227 -6.42 4.29 0.56
CA ALA A 227 -7.49 4.98 1.28
C ALA A 227 -8.77 4.13 1.41
N PHE A 228 -9.11 3.36 0.37
CA PHE A 228 -10.38 2.62 0.29
C PHE A 228 -10.25 1.11 0.50
N ARG A 229 -9.08 0.53 0.19
CA ARG A 229 -8.93 -0.93 0.11
C ARG A 229 -7.58 -1.40 0.65
N LYS A 230 -7.58 -2.62 1.18
CA LYS A 230 -6.40 -3.43 1.48
C LYS A 230 -6.19 -4.46 0.41
N ALA A 231 -4.95 -4.64 -0.01
CA ALA A 231 -4.51 -5.64 -0.97
C ALA A 231 -3.86 -6.82 -0.24
N TYR A 232 -4.23 -8.03 -0.62
CA TYR A 232 -3.65 -9.27 -0.14
C TYR A 232 -3.11 -10.07 -1.31
N LYS A 233 -1.87 -10.56 -1.21
CA LYS A 233 -1.32 -11.47 -2.21
C LYS A 233 -2.09 -12.78 -2.17
N ALA A 234 -2.40 -13.33 -3.33
CA ALA A 234 -3.09 -14.60 -3.49
C ALA A 234 -2.39 -15.47 -4.54
N GLU A 235 -2.51 -16.78 -4.39
CA GLU A 235 -2.00 -17.75 -5.37
C GLU A 235 -3.11 -18.72 -5.77
N SER A 236 -3.30 -18.97 -7.05
CA SER A 236 -4.24 -19.97 -7.55
C SER A 236 -3.54 -21.07 -8.34
N LYS A 237 -4.10 -22.27 -8.24
CA LYS A 237 -3.70 -23.46 -9.01
C LYS A 237 -4.75 -23.88 -10.03
N ASP A 238 -5.87 -23.16 -10.10
CA ASP A 238 -6.85 -23.36 -11.16
C ASP A 238 -6.18 -23.12 -12.51
N GLU A 239 -6.37 -24.00 -13.48
CA GLU A 239 -5.67 -23.95 -14.78
C GLU A 239 -5.80 -22.58 -15.46
N SER A 240 -6.97 -21.95 -15.33
CA SER A 240 -7.27 -20.67 -15.97
C SER A 240 -6.84 -19.44 -15.18
N PHE A 241 -6.45 -19.63 -13.92
CA PHE A 241 -6.00 -18.57 -13.01
C PHE A 241 -4.66 -18.94 -12.35
N ALA A 242 -3.87 -19.81 -12.97
CA ALA A 242 -2.64 -20.30 -12.36
C ALA A 242 -1.65 -19.15 -12.18
N GLY A 243 -1.12 -18.99 -10.95
CA GLY A 243 -0.12 -17.99 -10.61
C GLY A 243 -0.55 -17.02 -9.51
N SER A 244 0.15 -15.88 -9.46
CA SER A 244 0.02 -14.85 -8.43
C SER A 244 -1.04 -13.80 -8.78
N TRP A 245 -1.87 -13.46 -7.81
CA TRP A 245 -2.96 -12.51 -7.89
C TRP A 245 -2.97 -11.59 -6.67
N VAL A 246 -3.79 -10.56 -6.72
CA VAL A 246 -4.08 -9.67 -5.59
C VAL A 246 -5.58 -9.65 -5.37
N VAL A 247 -6.01 -9.95 -4.15
CA VAL A 247 -7.39 -9.76 -3.69
C VAL A 247 -7.45 -8.44 -2.94
N LYS A 248 -8.30 -7.50 -3.39
CA LYS A 248 -8.50 -6.22 -2.70
C LYS A 248 -9.86 -6.18 -2.00
N GLU A 249 -9.81 -5.92 -0.70
CA GLU A 249 -10.97 -5.84 0.18
C GLU A 249 -11.15 -4.39 0.64
N TYR A 250 -12.41 -3.94 0.81
CA TYR A 250 -12.69 -2.59 1.23
C TYR A 250 -12.42 -2.39 2.73
N ASN A 251 -11.87 -1.23 3.06
CA ASN A 251 -11.76 -0.77 4.45
C ASN A 251 -13.15 -0.40 4.99
N GLU A 252 -13.37 -0.56 6.29
CA GLU A 252 -14.66 -0.24 6.93
C GLU A 252 -15.14 1.20 6.66
N ASN A 253 -14.21 2.16 6.67
CA ASN A 253 -14.50 3.58 6.38
C ASN A 253 -14.90 3.84 4.92
N ALA A 254 -14.52 2.97 3.98
CA ALA A 254 -14.88 3.10 2.58
C ALA A 254 -16.36 2.78 2.34
N LEU A 255 -16.93 1.88 3.15
CA LEU A 255 -18.33 1.47 3.01
C LEU A 255 -19.29 2.63 3.23
N ASP A 256 -19.02 3.48 4.23
CA ASP A 256 -19.81 4.68 4.51
C ASP A 256 -19.73 5.67 3.33
N VAL A 257 -18.52 5.92 2.81
CA VAL A 257 -18.31 6.84 1.69
C VAL A 257 -19.00 6.35 0.42
N ILE A 258 -18.95 5.04 0.14
CA ILE A 258 -19.66 4.45 -1.00
C ILE A 258 -21.18 4.62 -0.85
N ALA A 259 -21.71 4.36 0.36
CA ALA A 259 -23.13 4.52 0.64
C ALA A 259 -23.60 5.97 0.48
N GLU A 260 -22.79 6.96 0.88
CA GLU A 260 -23.07 8.39 0.67
C GLU A 260 -23.20 8.78 -0.81
N THR A 261 -22.63 7.99 -1.73
CA THR A 261 -22.79 8.19 -3.18
C THR A 261 -24.02 7.51 -3.79
N ASN A 262 -24.93 6.98 -2.97
CA ASN A 262 -26.10 6.18 -3.39
C ASN A 262 -25.73 4.93 -4.21
N GLN A 263 -24.54 4.37 -3.98
CA GLN A 263 -24.08 3.14 -4.63
C GLN A 263 -24.08 1.98 -3.64
N THR A 264 -24.46 0.79 -4.10
CA THR A 264 -24.19 -0.45 -3.36
C THR A 264 -22.72 -0.81 -3.52
N LEU A 265 -22.19 -1.63 -2.60
CA LEU A 265 -20.82 -2.14 -2.71
C LEU A 265 -20.61 -2.94 -4.01
N GLU A 266 -21.61 -3.70 -4.44
CA GLU A 266 -21.57 -4.43 -5.71
C GLU A 266 -21.47 -3.47 -6.90
N THR A 267 -22.36 -2.47 -6.98
CA THR A 267 -22.37 -1.50 -8.08
C THR A 267 -21.06 -0.71 -8.11
N HIS A 268 -20.56 -0.26 -6.97
CA HIS A 268 -19.28 0.43 -6.88
C HIS A 268 -18.13 -0.45 -7.39
N THR A 269 -18.07 -1.71 -6.95
CA THR A 269 -17.01 -2.64 -7.36
C THR A 269 -17.10 -3.01 -8.84
N LYS A 270 -18.32 -3.10 -9.40
CA LYS A 270 -18.51 -3.23 -10.85
C LYS A 270 -17.94 -2.03 -11.59
N LYS A 271 -18.20 -0.80 -11.12
CA LYS A 271 -17.64 0.41 -11.73
C LYS A 271 -16.11 0.47 -11.65
N VAL A 272 -15.51 -0.01 -10.57
CA VAL A 272 -14.04 -0.15 -10.47
C VAL A 272 -13.48 -1.04 -11.60
N VAL A 273 -14.07 -2.21 -11.81
CA VAL A 273 -13.64 -3.14 -12.87
C VAL A 273 -13.86 -2.54 -14.26
N GLN A 274 -15.02 -1.92 -14.51
CA GLN A 274 -15.33 -1.27 -15.79
C GLN A 274 -14.37 -0.12 -16.10
N MET A 275 -14.05 0.69 -15.10
CA MET A 275 -13.09 1.79 -15.19
C MET A 275 -11.68 1.27 -15.51
N HIS A 276 -11.25 0.20 -14.86
CA HIS A 276 -9.98 -0.45 -15.15
C HIS A 276 -9.93 -0.99 -16.59
N SER A 277 -11.01 -1.61 -17.09
CA SER A 277 -11.12 -2.02 -18.49
C SER A 277 -11.03 -0.84 -19.46
N LEU A 278 -11.60 0.32 -19.11
CA LEU A 278 -11.48 1.54 -19.91
C LEU A 278 -10.04 2.05 -19.95
N ALA A 279 -9.33 2.09 -18.82
CA ALA A 279 -7.93 2.48 -18.77
C ALA A 279 -7.03 1.51 -19.57
N GLN A 280 -7.29 0.20 -19.46
CA GLN A 280 -6.63 -0.84 -20.25
C GLN A 280 -6.81 -0.61 -21.75
N ASN A 281 -8.02 -0.22 -22.18
CA ASN A 281 -8.32 0.08 -23.56
C ASN A 281 -7.57 1.33 -24.05
N PHE A 282 -7.48 2.40 -23.25
CA PHE A 282 -6.67 3.57 -23.62
C PHE A 282 -5.18 3.25 -23.75
N ALA A 283 -4.61 2.50 -22.80
CA ALA A 283 -3.22 2.06 -22.87
C ALA A 283 -2.95 1.20 -24.12
N SER A 284 -3.89 0.30 -24.46
CA SER A 284 -3.79 -0.53 -25.67
C SER A 284 -3.85 0.31 -26.95
N GLN A 285 -4.74 1.32 -27.00
CA GLN A 285 -4.84 2.23 -28.14
C GLN A 285 -3.59 3.09 -28.30
N LEU A 286 -3.00 3.56 -27.20
CA LEU A 286 -1.74 4.30 -27.23
C LEU A 286 -0.63 3.40 -27.79
N LYS A 287 -0.48 2.18 -27.27
CA LYS A 287 0.49 1.19 -27.78
C LYS A 287 0.29 0.93 -29.28
N THR A 288 -0.97 0.75 -29.71
CA THR A 288 -1.31 0.56 -31.12
C THR A 288 -0.90 1.76 -31.97
N SER A 289 -1.09 2.98 -31.45
CA SER A 289 -0.65 4.21 -32.13
C SER A 289 0.87 4.27 -32.26
N VAL A 290 1.61 3.88 -31.21
CA VAL A 290 3.08 3.77 -31.26
C VAL A 290 3.52 2.79 -32.34
N GLU A 291 2.91 1.60 -32.38
CA GLU A 291 3.27 0.54 -33.33
C GLU A 291 2.94 0.91 -34.78
N GLN A 292 1.74 1.44 -35.03
CA GLN A 292 1.27 1.77 -36.38
C GLN A 292 2.04 2.94 -37.01
N ASN A 293 2.61 3.82 -36.19
CA ASN A 293 3.41 4.95 -36.68
C ASN A 293 4.93 4.67 -36.65
N GLY A 294 5.35 3.44 -36.35
CA GLY A 294 6.77 3.07 -36.37
C GLY A 294 7.61 3.73 -35.27
N MET A 295 7.00 4.04 -34.12
CA MET A 295 7.63 4.81 -33.04
C MET A 295 8.15 3.94 -31.90
N GLN A 296 8.26 2.62 -32.09
CA GLN A 296 8.65 1.68 -31.04
C GLN A 296 10.02 1.97 -30.45
N GLU A 297 10.99 2.36 -31.29
CA GLU A 297 12.35 2.68 -30.83
C GLU A 297 12.39 3.97 -30.01
N SER A 298 11.70 5.02 -30.47
CA SER A 298 11.69 6.33 -29.80
C SER A 298 10.79 6.37 -28.56
N PHE A 299 9.64 5.69 -28.63
CA PHE A 299 8.71 5.61 -27.51
C PHE A 299 9.18 4.58 -26.47
N GLY A 300 9.76 3.46 -26.91
CA GLY A 300 10.11 2.34 -26.04
C GLY A 300 8.89 1.60 -25.48
N ASP A 301 9.02 1.06 -24.26
CA ASP A 301 7.96 0.30 -23.61
C ASP A 301 6.68 1.14 -23.38
N CYS A 302 5.53 0.50 -23.60
CA CYS A 302 4.22 1.08 -23.36
C CYS A 302 3.61 0.49 -22.08
N PHE A 303 2.78 1.28 -21.40
CA PHE A 303 2.02 0.77 -20.27
C PHE A 303 1.05 -0.33 -20.66
N HIS A 304 0.81 -1.25 -19.72
CA HIS A 304 -0.32 -2.16 -19.78
C HIS A 304 -1.01 -2.21 -18.42
N TYR A 305 -2.32 -2.46 -18.43
CA TYR A 305 -3.08 -2.83 -17.25
C TYR A 305 -3.34 -4.34 -17.29
N GLY A 306 -3.10 -5.01 -16.17
CA GLY A 306 -3.41 -6.45 -16.02
C GLY A 306 -4.90 -6.72 -15.96
N SER A 307 -5.29 -8.00 -15.97
CA SER A 307 -6.68 -8.41 -15.82
C SER A 307 -7.22 -8.08 -14.42
N VAL A 308 -8.50 -7.70 -14.35
CA VAL A 308 -9.23 -7.51 -13.09
C VAL A 308 -10.64 -8.08 -13.18
N TYR A 309 -11.12 -8.62 -12.06
CA TYR A 309 -12.41 -9.27 -11.94
C TYR A 309 -13.16 -8.75 -10.72
N LEU A 310 -14.49 -8.73 -10.83
CA LEU A 310 -15.35 -8.64 -9.65
C LEU A 310 -15.33 -10.00 -8.95
N GLY A 311 -14.91 -10.04 -7.69
CA GLY A 311 -14.95 -11.23 -6.86
C GLY A 311 -16.08 -11.16 -5.84
N LYS A 312 -16.81 -12.27 -5.67
CA LYS A 312 -17.70 -12.49 -4.52
C LYS A 312 -17.08 -13.55 -3.59
N LYS A 313 -16.66 -13.11 -2.40
CA LYS A 313 -16.01 -13.91 -1.35
C LYS A 313 -16.96 -14.00 -0.17
N GLY A 314 -17.69 -15.12 -0.06
CA GLY A 314 -18.82 -15.21 0.87
C GLY A 314 -19.89 -14.17 0.52
N ASP A 315 -20.20 -13.27 1.46
CA ASP A 315 -21.15 -12.16 1.29
C ASP A 315 -20.47 -10.84 0.91
N GLU A 316 -19.14 -10.81 0.80
CA GLU A 316 -18.37 -9.61 0.47
C GLU A 316 -18.03 -9.51 -1.02
N PHE A 317 -17.95 -8.28 -1.52
CA PHE A 317 -17.46 -7.97 -2.86
C PHE A 317 -16.04 -7.43 -2.79
N VAL A 318 -15.18 -8.00 -3.62
CA VAL A 318 -13.74 -7.71 -3.72
C VAL A 318 -13.39 -7.49 -5.19
N THR A 319 -12.21 -6.93 -5.45
CA THR A 319 -11.59 -7.06 -6.79
C THR A 319 -10.47 -8.07 -6.74
N VAL A 320 -10.34 -8.88 -7.79
CA VAL A 320 -9.21 -9.79 -7.97
C VAL A 320 -8.46 -9.35 -9.22
N GLU A 321 -7.19 -8.96 -9.07
CA GLU A 321 -6.35 -8.44 -10.15
C GLU A 321 -5.03 -9.20 -10.24
N GLU A 322 -4.39 -9.16 -11.40
CA GLU A 322 -3.07 -9.75 -11.61
C GLU A 322 -2.03 -9.13 -10.65
N PHE A 323 -1.17 -9.97 -10.07
CA PHE A 323 -0.05 -9.48 -9.26
C PHE A 323 1.01 -8.85 -10.16
N VAL A 324 1.43 -7.63 -9.81
CA VAL A 324 2.56 -6.96 -10.44
C VAL A 324 3.79 -7.02 -9.53
N ASP A 325 4.89 -7.56 -10.07
CA ASP A 325 6.15 -7.67 -9.34
C ASP A 325 7.02 -6.42 -9.55
N GLY A 326 7.73 -6.00 -8.51
CA GLY A 326 8.66 -4.87 -8.56
C GLY A 326 8.37 -3.76 -7.56
N GLU A 327 9.06 -2.63 -7.73
CA GLU A 327 8.90 -1.45 -6.88
C GLU A 327 7.64 -0.67 -7.29
N PHE A 328 6.69 -0.58 -6.37
CA PHE A 328 5.44 0.12 -6.58
C PHE A 328 5.65 1.64 -6.50
N SER A 329 5.22 2.35 -7.53
CA SER A 329 5.27 3.82 -7.60
C SER A 329 3.92 4.38 -8.04
N LYS A 330 3.56 5.52 -7.47
CA LYS A 330 2.43 6.34 -7.92
C LYS A 330 2.98 7.53 -8.68
N TYR A 331 2.57 7.70 -9.93
CA TYR A 331 3.08 8.73 -10.84
C TYR A 331 2.16 9.94 -10.89
N ILE A 332 0.84 9.69 -10.95
CA ILE A 332 -0.19 10.73 -11.01
C ILE A 332 -1.27 10.38 -9.98
N ASN A 333 -1.79 11.35 -9.25
CA ASN A 333 -2.93 11.17 -8.35
C ASN A 333 -4.27 11.39 -9.08
N ASN A 334 -5.35 10.86 -8.52
CA ASN A 334 -6.71 11.05 -9.03
C ASN A 334 -7.17 12.52 -9.09
N ASP A 335 -6.53 13.43 -8.34
CA ASP A 335 -6.77 14.88 -8.43
C ASP A 335 -6.00 15.55 -9.57
N GLY A 336 -5.23 14.81 -10.35
CA GLY A 336 -4.42 15.32 -11.45
C GLY A 336 -3.03 15.81 -11.05
N THR A 337 -2.61 15.69 -9.78
CA THR A 337 -1.25 16.06 -9.35
C THR A 337 -0.19 15.04 -9.76
N LEU A 338 0.98 15.53 -10.17
CA LEU A 338 2.15 14.71 -10.44
C LEU A 338 2.87 14.37 -9.13
N CYS A 339 3.26 13.12 -8.96
CA CYS A 339 4.04 12.66 -7.83
C CYS A 339 5.53 12.98 -8.01
N LYS A 340 6.23 13.19 -6.90
CA LYS A 340 7.67 13.51 -6.87
C LYS A 340 8.50 12.28 -6.53
N ASN A 341 9.80 12.31 -6.83
CA ASN A 341 10.75 11.24 -6.52
C ASN A 341 10.41 9.89 -7.19
N VAL A 342 9.86 9.96 -8.41
CA VAL A 342 9.57 8.78 -9.25
C VAL A 342 10.50 8.78 -10.46
N ASN A 343 10.54 7.67 -11.19
CA ASN A 343 11.28 7.61 -12.44
C ASN A 343 10.71 8.61 -13.46
N GLU A 344 11.53 9.58 -13.88
CA GLU A 344 11.13 10.69 -14.74
C GLU A 344 10.59 10.22 -16.11
N VAL A 345 11.22 9.24 -16.74
CA VAL A 345 10.78 8.70 -18.04
C VAL A 345 9.40 8.05 -17.92
N ILE A 346 9.18 7.29 -16.83
CA ILE A 346 7.88 6.65 -16.60
C ILE A 346 6.81 7.71 -16.27
N LEU A 347 7.16 8.74 -15.48
CA LEU A 347 6.26 9.85 -15.20
C LEU A 347 5.85 10.58 -16.48
N GLN A 348 6.79 10.92 -17.37
CA GLN A 348 6.49 11.60 -18.63
C GLN A 348 5.58 10.76 -19.53
N LYS A 349 5.79 9.45 -19.59
CA LYS A 349 4.87 8.53 -20.28
C LYS A 349 3.51 8.46 -19.58
N ALA A 350 3.46 8.52 -18.26
CA ALA A 350 2.20 8.50 -17.50
C ALA A 350 1.38 9.76 -17.82
N GLU A 351 2.03 10.92 -17.81
CA GLU A 351 1.42 12.18 -18.25
C GLU A 351 0.91 12.08 -19.70
N CYS A 352 1.71 11.48 -20.58
CA CYS A 352 1.32 11.23 -21.97
C CYS A 352 0.09 10.32 -22.08
N LEU A 353 -0.02 9.26 -21.27
CA LEU A 353 -1.20 8.40 -21.24
C LEU A 353 -2.45 9.15 -20.75
N SER A 354 -2.33 9.95 -19.68
CA SER A 354 -3.44 10.80 -19.20
C SER A 354 -3.89 11.78 -20.27
N HIS A 355 -2.96 12.49 -20.91
CA HIS A 355 -3.25 13.41 -22.00
C HIS A 355 -3.88 12.68 -23.21
N PHE A 356 -3.29 11.58 -23.65
CA PHE A 356 -3.81 10.77 -24.76
C PHE A 356 -5.25 10.33 -24.50
N SER A 357 -5.57 9.86 -23.29
CA SER A 357 -6.94 9.43 -22.95
C SER A 357 -7.95 10.58 -23.02
N PHE A 358 -7.53 11.79 -22.64
CA PHE A 358 -8.35 13.00 -22.71
C PHE A 358 -8.62 13.42 -24.14
N GLU A 359 -7.59 13.51 -24.98
CA GLU A 359 -7.77 13.87 -26.39
C GLU A 359 -8.57 12.78 -27.13
N LYS A 360 -8.25 11.50 -26.89
CA LYS A 360 -8.91 10.36 -27.56
C LYS A 360 -10.39 10.24 -27.22
N SER A 361 -10.79 10.68 -26.03
CA SER A 361 -12.18 10.69 -25.59
C SER A 361 -12.96 11.95 -25.99
N ASN A 362 -12.40 12.80 -26.87
CA ASN A 362 -12.97 14.12 -27.19
C ASN A 362 -13.21 14.97 -25.93
N ASN A 363 -12.20 15.00 -25.05
CA ASN A 363 -12.18 15.79 -23.82
C ASN A 363 -13.25 15.38 -22.79
N GLN A 364 -13.77 14.15 -22.86
CA GLN A 364 -14.84 13.69 -21.96
C GLN A 364 -14.32 12.97 -20.72
N VAL A 365 -13.22 12.22 -20.83
CA VAL A 365 -12.64 11.47 -19.72
C VAL A 365 -11.12 11.51 -19.75
N MET A 366 -10.48 11.52 -18.58
CA MET A 366 -9.04 11.48 -18.40
C MET A 366 -8.69 10.36 -17.43
N VAL A 367 -7.84 9.43 -17.86
CA VAL A 367 -7.25 8.40 -16.98
C VAL A 367 -6.24 9.09 -16.07
N LEU A 368 -6.44 8.97 -14.77
CA LEU A 368 -5.61 9.48 -13.69
C LEU A 368 -5.29 8.34 -12.72
N ASP A 369 -4.78 8.69 -11.53
CA ASP A 369 -4.32 7.73 -10.53
C ASP A 369 -3.36 6.67 -11.09
N ILE A 370 -2.44 7.10 -11.97
CA ILE A 370 -1.51 6.22 -12.66
C ILE A 370 -0.46 5.71 -11.66
N GLN A 371 -0.52 4.41 -11.37
CA GLN A 371 0.33 3.74 -10.39
C GLN A 371 0.58 2.27 -10.75
N GLY A 372 1.68 1.72 -10.28
CA GLY A 372 2.06 0.33 -10.52
C GLY A 372 3.56 0.09 -10.43
N CYS A 373 4.02 -1.01 -11.04
CA CYS A 373 5.43 -1.41 -11.06
C CYS A 373 5.98 -1.26 -12.48
N GLY A 374 6.86 -0.28 -12.70
CA GLY A 374 7.40 -0.01 -14.04
C GLY A 374 6.29 0.34 -15.05
N TYR A 375 6.18 -0.47 -16.11
CA TYR A 375 5.17 -0.33 -17.16
C TYR A 375 3.88 -1.16 -16.91
N SER A 376 3.82 -1.90 -15.80
CA SER A 376 2.64 -2.65 -15.39
C SER A 376 1.82 -1.83 -14.41
N LEU A 377 0.70 -1.29 -14.88
CA LEU A 377 -0.19 -0.41 -14.12
C LEU A 377 -1.36 -1.19 -13.51
N VAL A 378 -1.82 -0.69 -12.38
CA VAL A 378 -2.98 -1.22 -11.66
C VAL A 378 -3.79 -0.07 -11.08
N ASP A 379 -5.05 -0.34 -10.77
CA ASP A 379 -5.88 0.55 -9.96
C ASP A 379 -5.97 2.01 -10.44
N PRO A 380 -6.36 2.24 -11.71
CA PRO A 380 -6.52 3.59 -12.23
C PRO A 380 -7.74 4.28 -11.61
N GLU A 381 -7.80 5.61 -11.75
CA GLU A 381 -9.05 6.37 -11.59
C GLU A 381 -9.37 7.12 -12.89
N VAL A 382 -10.61 7.51 -13.09
CA VAL A 382 -11.04 8.33 -14.24
C VAL A 382 -11.72 9.60 -13.74
N ALA A 383 -11.24 10.74 -14.23
CA ALA A 383 -11.96 12.00 -14.12
C ALA A 383 -12.81 12.23 -15.37
N SER A 384 -14.10 12.51 -15.20
CA SER A 384 -15.02 12.81 -16.30
C SER A 384 -15.40 14.29 -16.39
N SER A 385 -15.79 14.75 -17.57
CA SER A 385 -16.23 16.13 -17.84
C SER A 385 -17.45 16.55 -17.01
N SER A 386 -18.33 15.59 -16.68
CA SER A 386 -19.44 15.72 -15.73
C SER A 386 -19.30 14.72 -14.62
N LEU A 387 -19.69 15.08 -13.39
CA LEU A 387 -19.69 14.17 -12.24
C LEU A 387 -20.87 13.20 -12.28
N PHE A 388 -22.01 13.65 -12.81
CA PHE A 388 -23.24 12.87 -12.86
C PHE A 388 -23.69 12.64 -14.30
N ASP A 389 -24.39 11.52 -14.53
CA ASP A 389 -25.07 11.24 -15.78
C ASP A 389 -26.43 11.97 -15.88
N GLU A 390 -27.17 11.71 -16.96
CA GLU A 390 -28.50 12.30 -17.19
C GLU A 390 -29.56 11.91 -16.14
N ASN A 391 -29.36 10.77 -15.46
CA ASN A 391 -30.22 10.26 -14.40
C ASN A 391 -29.79 10.73 -13.00
N LYS A 392 -28.77 11.60 -12.92
CA LYS A 392 -28.15 12.08 -11.68
C LYS A 392 -27.42 10.98 -10.91
N GLU A 393 -27.02 9.91 -11.57
CA GLU A 393 -26.15 8.88 -10.99
C GLU A 393 -24.68 9.30 -11.13
N LEU A 394 -23.89 9.01 -10.09
CA LEU A 394 -22.45 9.30 -10.09
C LEU A 394 -21.76 8.49 -11.21
N LEU A 395 -21.03 9.17 -12.09
CA LEU A 395 -20.20 8.53 -13.10
C LEU A 395 -18.94 7.95 -12.46
N PHE A 396 -18.55 6.74 -12.87
CA PHE A 396 -17.41 6.00 -12.32
C PHE A 396 -17.52 5.81 -10.79
N THR A 397 -16.43 5.96 -10.05
CA THR A 397 -16.37 5.63 -8.62
C THR A 397 -16.37 6.90 -7.75
N THR A 398 -16.29 6.71 -6.44
CA THR A 398 -16.11 7.81 -5.49
C THR A 398 -14.80 8.61 -5.70
N GLY A 399 -13.84 8.05 -6.44
CA GLY A 399 -12.58 8.71 -6.79
C GLY A 399 -12.66 9.71 -7.95
N ASN A 400 -13.80 9.75 -8.67
CA ASN A 400 -14.02 10.68 -9.78
C ASN A 400 -14.16 12.13 -9.29
N LEU A 401 -13.08 12.90 -9.39
CA LEU A 401 -13.04 14.33 -9.07
C LEU A 401 -13.42 15.22 -10.26
N SER A 402 -13.91 14.61 -11.35
CA SER A 402 -14.49 15.26 -12.52
C SER A 402 -13.65 16.42 -13.06
N PHE A 403 -14.29 17.54 -13.41
CA PHE A 403 -13.67 18.69 -14.06
C PHE A 403 -12.53 19.30 -13.24
N GLU A 404 -12.59 19.25 -11.90
CA GLU A 404 -11.54 19.83 -11.04
C GLU A 404 -10.20 19.13 -11.23
N ALA A 405 -10.19 17.80 -11.30
CA ALA A 405 -8.98 17.03 -11.55
C ALA A 405 -8.42 17.24 -12.96
N ILE A 406 -9.31 17.30 -13.96
CA ILE A 406 -8.91 17.61 -15.35
C ILE A 406 -8.28 19.00 -15.43
N ALA A 407 -8.91 20.02 -14.83
CA ALA A 407 -8.41 21.39 -14.82
C ALA A 407 -7.06 21.49 -14.12
N LYS A 408 -6.90 20.79 -12.99
CA LYS A 408 -5.64 20.75 -12.23
C LYS A 408 -4.53 20.08 -13.02
N PHE A 409 -4.79 18.94 -13.67
CA PHE A 409 -3.82 18.28 -14.54
C PHE A 409 -3.40 19.20 -15.69
N LYS A 410 -4.35 19.83 -16.40
CA LYS A 410 -4.06 20.75 -17.50
C LYS A 410 -3.20 21.94 -17.08
N LEU A 411 -3.42 22.48 -15.87
CA LEU A 411 -2.65 23.60 -15.37
C LEU A 411 -1.16 23.26 -15.21
N ILE A 412 -0.86 22.07 -14.69
CA ILE A 412 0.50 21.65 -14.34
C ILE A 412 1.20 20.88 -15.46
N HIS A 413 0.46 20.18 -16.32
CA HIS A 413 1.03 19.40 -17.41
C HIS A 413 1.68 20.33 -18.44
N ARG A 414 2.84 19.89 -18.91
CA ARG A 414 3.50 20.45 -20.10
C ARG A 414 3.77 19.27 -21.02
N CYS A 415 3.39 19.39 -22.29
CA CYS A 415 3.68 18.35 -23.26
C CYS A 415 5.18 18.04 -23.23
N ASN A 416 5.49 16.76 -23.10
CA ASN A 416 6.85 16.22 -23.12
C ASN A 416 7.10 15.52 -24.46
N GLU A 417 8.31 14.95 -24.63
CA GLU A 417 8.72 14.30 -25.87
C GLU A 417 7.76 13.20 -26.33
N TYR A 418 7.11 12.48 -25.42
CA TYR A 418 6.14 11.42 -25.76
C TYR A 418 4.82 11.98 -26.26
N CYS A 419 4.36 13.10 -25.68
CA CYS A 419 3.18 13.82 -26.18
C CYS A 419 3.42 14.37 -27.60
N GLU A 420 4.61 14.94 -27.83
CA GLU A 420 5.04 15.48 -29.12
C GLU A 420 5.20 14.39 -30.18
N LEU A 421 5.78 13.25 -29.79
CA LEU A 421 5.94 12.08 -30.65
C LEU A 421 4.57 11.56 -31.15
N LEU A 422 3.57 11.53 -30.27
CA LEU A 422 2.18 11.18 -30.60
C LEU A 422 1.40 12.33 -31.25
N LYS A 423 2.00 13.52 -31.42
CA LYS A 423 1.38 14.73 -31.99
C LYS A 423 0.09 15.15 -31.27
N LEU A 424 0.06 14.99 -29.95
CA LEU A 424 -1.06 15.42 -29.13
C LEU A 424 -1.19 16.95 -29.13
N LYS A 425 -2.42 17.44 -29.09
CA LYS A 425 -2.69 18.89 -29.03
C LYS A 425 -2.28 19.43 -27.68
N VAL A 426 -1.62 20.58 -27.64
CA VAL A 426 -1.27 21.23 -26.36
C VAL A 426 -2.54 21.45 -25.53
N LEU A 427 -2.54 20.96 -24.29
CA LEU A 427 -3.62 21.24 -23.33
C LEU A 427 -3.54 22.71 -22.91
N VAL A 428 -4.60 23.46 -23.22
CA VAL A 428 -4.76 24.89 -22.85
C VAL A 428 -5.67 25.04 -21.65
#